data_AF-D5AED1-F1
#
_entry.id   AF-D5AED1-F1
#
_cell.length_a   1.000
_cell.length_b   1.000
_cell.length_c   1.000
_cell.angle_alpha   90.00
_cell.angle_beta   90.00
_cell.angle_gamma   90.00
#
_symmetry.space_group_name_H-M   'P 1'
#
loop_
_entity.id
_entity.type
_entity.pdbx_description
1 polymer ?
#
loop_
_entity_poly.entity_id
_entity_poly.type
_entity_poly.pdbx_seq_one_letter_code
_entity_poly.pdbx_strand_id
1 'polypeptide(L)'
;MGQSLEAFGQWKAIVCLLLSCEEAPLQTRTQFFIKFLDVVNLQLKQGFGTKSNSRAQGTFPFLDDSWFSKDNFLQLLFQDFFSMIREAQPVDGELLYQAKRLKNVLEVNLGWCFGKEGGDKHAENDEFAPVVVTEEELMHVEQDTQI
;
A
#
# COMPACT_ATOMS: atom_id res chain seq x y z
N MET A 1 2.91 5.31 26.64
CA MET A 1 1.72 4.90 25.84
C MET A 1 1.85 3.40 25.60
N GLY A 2 0.81 2.62 25.94
CA GLY A 2 0.87 1.16 25.95
C GLY A 2 1.03 0.57 24.55
N GLN A 3 2.05 -0.26 24.35
CA GLN A 3 2.23 -1.05 23.13
C GLN A 3 1.26 -2.24 23.19
N SER A 4 0.00 -2.00 22.81
CA SER A 4 -0.98 -3.07 22.65
C SER A 4 -0.94 -3.58 21.20
N LEU A 5 -0.52 -4.83 21.04
CA LEU A 5 -0.57 -5.53 19.75
C LEU A 5 -2.00 -5.60 19.21
N GLU A 6 -2.98 -5.77 20.09
CA GLU A 6 -4.40 -5.78 19.72
C GLU A 6 -4.83 -4.42 19.16
N ALA A 7 -4.42 -3.32 19.79
CA ALA A 7 -4.73 -1.97 19.30
C ALA A 7 -4.09 -1.71 17.93
N PHE A 8 -2.87 -2.20 17.70
CA PHE A 8 -2.25 -2.14 16.38
C PHE A 8 -3.01 -2.97 15.34
N GLY A 9 -3.48 -4.17 15.71
CA GLY A 9 -4.31 -5.01 14.85
C GLY A 9 -5.62 -4.32 14.46
N GLN A 10 -6.30 -3.67 15.42
CA GLN A 10 -7.52 -2.89 15.15
C GLN A 10 -7.25 -1.69 14.25
N TRP A 11 -6.18 -0.95 14.52
CA TRP A 11 -5.76 0.17 13.66
C TRP A 11 -5.50 -0.30 12.22
N LYS A 12 -4.75 -1.40 12.06
CA LYS A 12 -4.47 -2.01 10.76
C LYS A 12 -5.78 -2.38 10.06
N ALA A 13 -6.71 -3.05 10.73
CA ALA A 13 -8.00 -3.43 10.15
C ALA A 13 -8.81 -2.21 9.64
N ILE A 14 -8.86 -1.13 10.43
CA ILE A 14 -9.55 0.11 10.03
C ILE A 14 -8.87 0.75 8.82
N VAL A 15 -7.54 0.84 8.81
CA VAL A 15 -6.78 1.41 7.69
C VAL A 15 -6.98 0.59 6.43
N CYS A 16 -6.92 -0.74 6.52
CA CYS A 16 -7.20 -1.64 5.40
C CYS A 16 -8.61 -1.40 4.84
N LEU A 17 -9.63 -1.42 5.69
CA LEU A 17 -11.03 -1.25 5.29
C LEU A 17 -11.23 0.08 4.55
N LEU A 18 -10.73 1.17 5.11
CA LEU A 18 -10.93 2.50 4.54
C LEU A 18 -10.17 2.67 3.23
N LEU A 19 -8.90 2.25 3.15
CA LEU A 19 -8.11 2.37 1.92
C LEU A 19 -8.60 1.44 0.79
N SER A 20 -9.35 0.38 1.12
CA SER A 20 -9.95 -0.53 0.12
C SER A 20 -11.26 0.00 -0.48
N CYS A 21 -11.77 1.14 -0.01
CA CYS A 21 -13.00 1.72 -0.55
C CYS A 21 -12.72 2.50 -1.84
N GLU A 22 -13.45 2.21 -2.92
CA GLU A 22 -13.33 2.92 -4.21
C GLU A 22 -14.33 4.07 -4.33
N GLU A 23 -15.62 3.83 -4.10
CA GLU A 23 -16.66 4.85 -4.29
C GLU A 23 -16.73 5.87 -3.14
N ALA A 24 -16.51 5.43 -1.91
CA ALA A 24 -16.62 6.27 -0.72
C ALA A 24 -15.68 7.49 -0.73
N PRO A 25 -14.38 7.38 -1.06
CA PRO A 25 -13.50 8.55 -1.15
C PRO A 25 -13.90 9.50 -2.28
N LEU A 26 -14.38 8.97 -3.41
CA LEU A 26 -14.58 9.75 -4.62
C LEU A 26 -15.96 10.39 -4.74
N GLN A 27 -16.99 9.78 -4.14
CA GLN A 27 -18.38 10.15 -4.40
C GLN A 27 -19.18 10.48 -3.13
N THR A 28 -19.23 9.56 -2.17
CA THR A 28 -20.24 9.64 -1.09
C THR A 28 -19.72 10.21 0.23
N ARG A 29 -18.41 10.06 0.52
CA ARG A 29 -17.81 10.37 1.82
C ARG A 29 -16.45 11.08 1.70
N THR A 30 -16.23 11.84 0.63
CA THR A 30 -14.96 12.54 0.35
C THR A 30 -14.40 13.34 1.52
N GLN A 31 -15.24 14.10 2.23
CA GLN A 31 -14.81 14.90 3.40
C GLN A 31 -14.31 14.04 4.57
N PHE A 32 -14.90 12.86 4.77
CA PHE A 32 -14.42 11.90 5.77
C PHE A 32 -13.03 11.39 5.39
N PHE A 33 -12.83 11.04 4.11
CA PHE A 33 -11.55 10.56 3.61
C PHE A 33 -10.45 11.63 3.69
N ILE A 34 -10.76 12.89 3.39
CA ILE A 34 -9.85 14.02 3.59
C ILE A 34 -9.32 14.06 5.04
N LYS A 35 -10.22 13.94 6.03
CA LYS A 35 -9.85 13.96 7.45
C LYS A 35 -9.14 12.68 7.88
N PHE A 36 -9.55 11.53 7.35
CA PHE A 36 -8.87 10.26 7.60
C PHE A 36 -7.41 10.30 7.13
N LEU A 37 -7.15 10.76 5.90
CA LEU A 37 -5.79 10.90 5.37
C LEU A 37 -4.94 11.86 6.21
N ASP A 38 -5.53 12.94 6.71
CA ASP A 38 -4.88 13.89 7.62
C ASP A 38 -4.47 13.23 8.95
N VAL A 39 -5.38 12.47 9.56
CA VAL A 39 -5.12 11.70 10.79
C VAL A 39 -4.01 10.68 10.58
N VAL A 40 -4.05 9.90 9.50
CA VAL A 40 -3.01 8.92 9.19
C VAL A 40 -1.67 9.60 8.94
N ASN A 41 -1.65 10.75 8.25
CA ASN A 41 -0.43 11.55 8.06
C ASN A 41 0.21 11.94 9.40
N LEU A 42 -0.61 12.42 10.34
CA LEU A 42 -0.16 12.81 11.67
C LEU A 42 0.36 11.61 12.48
N GLN A 43 -0.37 10.49 12.46
CA GLN A 43 0.04 9.26 13.14
C GLN A 43 1.39 8.76 12.62
N LEU A 44 1.57 8.72 11.30
CA LEU A 44 2.82 8.27 10.68
C LEU A 44 3.97 9.22 10.99
N LYS A 45 3.76 10.54 10.90
CA LYS A 45 4.78 11.54 11.30
C LYS A 45 5.22 11.38 12.76
N GLN A 46 4.27 11.10 13.66
CA GLN A 46 4.60 10.83 15.05
C GLN A 46 5.36 9.51 15.22
N GLY A 47 4.95 8.45 14.50
CA GLY A 47 5.61 7.14 14.51
C GLY A 47 7.04 7.17 13.95
N PHE A 48 7.29 8.03 12.96
CA PHE A 48 8.61 8.27 12.39
C PHE A 48 9.52 9.09 13.32
N GLY A 49 8.99 9.63 14.41
CA GLY A 49 9.73 10.51 15.29
C GLY A 49 10.06 11.86 14.63
N THR A 50 10.04 12.92 15.41
CA THR A 50 10.70 14.16 15.02
C THR A 50 12.18 13.82 14.82
N LYS A 51 12.74 14.06 13.63
CA LYS A 51 14.21 14.02 13.43
C LYS A 51 14.84 14.94 14.46
N SER A 52 15.22 14.40 15.62
CA SER A 52 15.90 15.14 16.66
C SER A 52 17.25 15.53 16.07
N ASN A 53 17.67 16.79 16.23
CA ASN A 53 18.99 17.30 15.84
C ASN A 53 20.17 16.60 16.58
N SER A 54 19.92 15.46 17.20
CA SER A 54 20.89 14.59 17.84
C SER A 54 21.44 13.66 16.77
N ARG A 55 22.77 13.67 16.60
CA ARG A 55 23.56 12.84 15.68
C ARG A 55 23.50 11.32 15.96
N ALA A 56 22.41 10.83 16.54
CA ALA A 56 22.11 9.43 16.72
C ALA A 56 21.43 8.91 15.46
N GLN A 57 22.18 8.11 14.74
CA GLN A 57 21.82 7.48 13.48
C GLN A 57 20.48 6.74 13.56
N GLY A 58 19.48 7.25 12.83
CA GLY A 58 18.60 6.44 11.98
C GLY A 58 17.73 5.35 12.62
N THR A 59 17.41 5.39 13.91
CA THR A 59 16.54 4.37 14.52
C THR A 59 15.18 4.94 14.80
N PHE A 60 14.20 4.62 13.96
CA PHE A 60 12.79 4.81 14.27
C PHE A 60 12.44 3.87 15.43
N PRO A 61 12.17 4.35 16.65
CA PRO A 61 12.09 3.48 17.83
C PRO A 61 10.90 2.49 17.81
N PHE A 62 10.04 2.57 16.78
CA PHE A 62 8.87 1.72 16.58
C PHE A 62 8.87 0.94 15.26
N LEU A 63 9.75 1.27 14.30
CA LEU A 63 9.75 0.59 13.00
C LEU A 63 10.77 -0.54 13.03
N ASP A 64 10.26 -1.76 13.01
CA ASP A 64 11.05 -2.97 12.76
C ASP A 64 11.37 -3.12 11.25
N ASP A 65 12.31 -3.99 10.91
CA ASP A 65 12.78 -4.24 9.54
C ASP A 65 11.63 -4.63 8.57
N SER A 66 10.53 -5.17 9.10
CA SER A 66 9.31 -5.48 8.34
C SER A 66 8.67 -4.27 7.65
N TRP A 67 8.94 -3.05 8.11
CA TRP A 67 8.43 -1.82 7.48
C TRP A 67 9.14 -1.50 6.16
N PHE A 68 10.36 -2.00 5.97
CA PHE A 68 11.13 -1.83 4.75
C PHE A 68 10.99 -3.02 3.79
N SER A 69 10.23 -4.05 4.17
CA SER A 69 9.91 -5.18 3.30
C SER A 69 9.02 -4.74 2.14
N LYS A 70 9.22 -5.36 0.97
CA LYS A 70 8.40 -5.12 -0.23
C LYS A 70 6.93 -5.54 -0.04
N ASP A 71 6.66 -6.49 0.85
CA ASP A 71 5.32 -7.01 1.15
C ASP A 71 4.60 -6.23 2.27
N ASN A 72 5.01 -4.98 2.50
CA ASN A 72 4.38 -4.17 3.51
C ASN A 72 2.93 -3.85 3.13
N PHE A 73 1.98 -4.35 3.92
CA PHE A 73 0.54 -4.17 3.67
C PHE A 73 0.17 -2.69 3.46
N LEU A 74 0.81 -1.77 4.19
CA LEU A 74 0.50 -0.34 4.11
C LEU A 74 1.03 0.26 2.81
N GLN A 75 2.19 -0.19 2.32
CA GLN A 75 2.70 0.19 1.01
C GLN A 75 1.74 -0.24 -0.10
N LEU A 76 1.28 -1.49 -0.09
CA LEU A 76 0.35 -2.02 -1.10
C LEU A 76 -0.98 -1.24 -1.09
N LEU A 77 -1.59 -1.06 0.08
CA LEU A 77 -2.85 -0.31 0.21
C LEU A 77 -2.74 1.12 -0.28
N PHE A 78 -1.66 1.83 0.05
CA PHE A 78 -1.48 3.20 -0.43
C PHE A 78 -1.18 3.25 -1.93
N GLN A 79 -0.47 2.26 -2.46
CA GLN A 79 -0.21 2.17 -3.89
C GLN A 79 -1.51 2.06 -4.70
N ASP A 80 -2.40 1.17 -4.27
CA ASP A 80 -3.70 0.97 -4.93
C ASP A 80 -4.58 2.21 -4.77
N PHE A 81 -4.67 2.75 -3.54
CA PHE A 81 -5.46 3.95 -3.25
C PHE A 81 -5.00 5.18 -4.06
N PHE A 82 -3.68 5.42 -4.16
CA PHE A 82 -3.17 6.54 -4.96
C PHE A 82 -3.36 6.32 -6.46
N SER A 83 -3.30 5.08 -6.94
CA SER A 83 -3.58 4.76 -8.33
C SER A 83 -5.04 5.02 -8.67
N MET A 84 -5.96 4.57 -7.82
CA MET A 84 -7.39 4.82 -7.95
C MET A 84 -7.73 6.32 -7.96
N ILE A 85 -7.19 7.11 -7.02
CA ILE A 85 -7.39 8.58 -7.02
C ILE A 85 -6.85 9.24 -8.30
N ARG A 86 -5.73 8.74 -8.84
CA ARG A 86 -5.15 9.31 -10.08
C ARG A 86 -6.03 9.02 -11.29
N GLU A 87 -6.67 7.85 -11.33
CA GLU A 87 -7.45 7.36 -12.46
C GLU A 87 -8.88 7.95 -12.49
N ALA A 88 -9.46 8.25 -11.33
CA ALA A 88 -10.85 8.70 -11.20
C ALA A 88 -11.15 10.16 -11.62
N GLN A 89 -10.41 10.75 -12.56
CA GLN A 89 -10.61 12.14 -13.00
C GLN A 89 -12.07 12.38 -13.47
N PRO A 90 -12.79 13.41 -12.97
CA PRO A 90 -12.36 14.46 -12.04
C PRO A 90 -12.41 14.05 -10.55
N VAL A 91 -11.44 14.52 -9.75
CA VAL A 91 -11.35 14.28 -8.30
C VAL A 91 -11.35 15.60 -7.52
N ASP A 92 -11.93 15.58 -6.32
CA ASP A 92 -11.87 16.69 -5.37
C ASP A 92 -10.42 17.15 -5.11
N GLY A 93 -10.19 18.46 -5.22
CA GLY A 93 -8.85 19.04 -5.14
C GLY A 93 -8.20 18.91 -3.76
N GLU A 94 -8.99 18.96 -2.68
CA GLU A 94 -8.49 18.81 -1.32
C GLU A 94 -8.14 17.35 -1.05
N LEU A 95 -8.98 16.41 -1.49
CA LEU A 95 -8.66 14.98 -1.42
C LEU A 95 -7.34 14.68 -2.14
N LEU A 96 -7.18 15.20 -3.36
CA LEU A 96 -5.96 15.03 -4.13
C LEU A 96 -4.73 15.65 -3.43
N TYR A 97 -4.89 16.83 -2.83
CA TYR A 97 -3.83 17.48 -2.06
C TYR A 97 -3.40 16.64 -0.86
N GLN A 98 -4.36 16.14 -0.08
CA GLN A 98 -4.10 15.29 1.09
C GLN A 98 -3.42 13.98 0.71
N ALA A 99 -3.89 13.33 -0.36
CA ALA A 99 -3.28 12.11 -0.90
C ALA A 99 -1.83 12.34 -1.32
N LYS A 100 -1.55 13.42 -2.07
CA LYS A 100 -0.18 13.81 -2.47
C LYS A 100 0.71 14.12 -1.27
N ARG A 101 0.18 14.82 -0.27
CA ARG A 101 0.92 15.16 0.95
C ARG A 101 1.29 13.91 1.75
N LEU A 102 0.37 12.95 1.85
CA LEU A 102 0.61 11.68 2.51
C LEU A 102 1.62 10.82 1.75
N LYS A 103 1.46 10.72 0.42
CA LYS A 103 2.44 10.09 -0.46
C LYS A 103 3.86 10.60 -0.20
N ASN A 104 4.06 11.92 -0.23
CA ASN A 104 5.38 12.52 0.00
C ASN A 104 5.97 12.15 1.38
N VAL A 105 5.14 12.14 2.44
CA VAL A 105 5.59 11.73 3.78
C VAL A 105 6.09 10.28 3.79
N LEU A 106 5.38 9.39 3.09
CA LEU A 106 5.77 7.98 2.99
C LEU A 106 7.07 7.81 2.17
N GLU A 107 7.18 8.47 1.02
CA GLU A 107 8.37 8.38 0.15
C GLU A 107 9.61 8.95 0.85
N VAL A 108 9.50 10.09 1.55
CA VAL A 108 10.64 10.74 2.23
C VAL A 108 11.12 10.00 3.47
N ASN A 109 10.23 9.37 4.24
CA ASN A 109 10.59 8.75 5.51
C ASN A 109 10.87 7.25 5.38
N LEU A 110 10.19 6.55 4.46
CA LEU A 110 10.32 5.10 4.28
C LEU A 110 11.07 4.71 2.99
N GLY A 111 11.34 5.66 2.09
CA GLY A 111 11.98 5.37 0.80
C GLY A 111 11.07 4.62 -0.18
N TRP A 112 9.77 4.54 0.09
CA TRP A 112 8.79 3.94 -0.82
C TRP A 112 8.68 4.76 -2.10
N CYS A 113 8.21 4.13 -3.19
CA CYS A 113 8.00 4.80 -4.47
C CYS A 113 6.61 4.45 -5.01
N PHE A 114 5.72 5.45 -5.07
CA PHE A 114 4.35 5.29 -5.59
C PHE A 114 4.22 5.85 -7.01
N GLY A 115 5.31 5.79 -7.77
CA GLY A 115 5.39 6.23 -9.16
C GLY A 115 5.12 5.07 -10.11
N LYS A 116 4.31 5.32 -11.14
CA LYS A 116 4.23 4.44 -12.31
C LYS A 116 5.43 4.77 -13.20
N GLU A 117 6.61 4.28 -12.83
CA GLU A 117 7.68 4.10 -13.81
C GLU A 117 7.55 2.66 -14.32
N GLY A 118 7.26 2.55 -15.62
CA GLY A 118 6.80 1.34 -16.28
C GLY A 118 7.67 0.13 -16.03
N GLY A 119 7.02 -1.00 -15.79
CA GLY A 119 7.65 -2.25 -15.44
C GLY A 119 6.85 -2.88 -14.32
N ASP A 120 5.84 -3.63 -14.71
CA ASP A 120 5.30 -4.77 -13.99
C ASP A 120 5.99 -5.09 -12.65
N LYS A 121 5.48 -4.51 -11.56
CA LYS A 121 5.80 -4.98 -10.19
C LYS A 121 4.76 -5.96 -9.69
N HIS A 122 3.99 -6.57 -10.60
CA HIS A 122 3.24 -7.80 -10.36
C HIS A 122 3.94 -9.03 -10.96
N ALA A 123 5.16 -8.87 -11.50
CA ALA A 123 5.99 -9.94 -12.05
C ALA A 123 6.49 -10.95 -11.00
N GLU A 124 6.22 -10.75 -9.70
CA GLU A 124 6.60 -11.69 -8.63
C GLU A 124 5.40 -12.31 -7.92
N ASN A 125 4.18 -12.18 -8.46
CA ASN A 125 2.98 -12.87 -7.94
C ASN A 125 2.40 -13.86 -8.95
N ASP A 126 3.29 -14.65 -9.57
CA ASP A 126 2.96 -15.77 -10.47
C ASP A 126 2.41 -16.99 -9.70
N GLU A 127 2.27 -16.89 -8.37
CA GLU A 127 1.70 -17.95 -7.53
C GLU A 127 0.25 -18.29 -7.90
N PHE A 128 -0.48 -17.33 -8.49
CA PHE A 128 -1.87 -17.49 -8.93
C PHE A 128 -2.06 -17.41 -10.45
N ALA A 129 -0.97 -17.35 -11.23
CA ALA A 129 -1.10 -17.40 -12.67
C ALA A 129 -1.55 -18.81 -13.09
N PRO A 130 -2.51 -18.91 -14.03
CA PRO A 130 -2.88 -20.20 -14.57
C PRO A 130 -1.66 -20.82 -15.26
N VAL A 131 -1.35 -22.07 -14.93
CA VAL A 131 -0.33 -22.84 -15.67
C VAL A 131 -0.78 -22.95 -17.12
N VAL A 132 -0.05 -22.28 -18.01
CA VAL A 132 -0.29 -22.38 -19.45
C VAL A 132 0.37 -23.66 -19.94
N VAL A 133 -0.43 -24.70 -20.16
CA VAL A 133 0.04 -25.93 -20.83
C VAL A 133 0.13 -25.64 -22.32
N THR A 134 1.30 -25.81 -22.91
CA THR A 134 1.49 -25.63 -24.35
C THR A 134 0.82 -26.78 -25.11
N GLU A 135 0.34 -26.54 -26.34
CA GLU A 135 -0.28 -27.60 -27.16
C GLU A 135 0.67 -28.80 -27.36
N GLU A 136 1.99 -28.56 -27.34
CA GLU A 136 3.03 -29.60 -27.41
C GLU A 136 3.04 -30.53 -26.18
N GLU A 137 2.76 -30.01 -24.98
CA GLU A 137 2.68 -30.80 -23.74
C GLU A 137 1.36 -31.58 -23.62
N LEU A 138 0.27 -31.05 -24.19
CA LEU A 138 -1.01 -31.76 -24.31
C LEU A 138 -0.91 -33.00 -25.21
N MET A 139 -0.10 -32.92 -26.27
CA MET A 139 0.12 -34.04 -27.20
C MET A 139 0.96 -35.19 -26.61
N HIS A 140 1.70 -34.96 -25.53
CA HIS A 140 2.45 -36.00 -24.84
C HIS A 140 1.64 -36.75 -23.77
N VAL A 141 0.54 -36.17 -23.26
CA VAL A 141 -0.33 -36.83 -22.28
C VAL A 141 -1.25 -37.86 -22.96
N GLU A 142 -1.64 -37.63 -24.22
CA GLU A 142 -2.54 -38.55 -24.96
C GLU A 142 -1.86 -39.85 -25.42
N GLN A 143 -0.52 -39.93 -25.41
CA GLN A 143 0.19 -41.17 -25.78
C GLN A 143 0.34 -42.17 -24.62
N ASP A 144 0.22 -41.73 -23.36
CA ASP A 144 0.34 -42.60 -22.18
C ASP A 144 -1.02 -43.18 -21.70
N THR A 145 -2.13 -42.84 -22.37
CA THR A 145 -3.47 -43.39 -22.06
C THR A 145 -3.97 -44.36 -23.13
N GLN A 146 -3.09 -45.21 -23.66
CA GLN A 146 -3.48 -46.41 -24.42
C GLN A 146 -2.66 -47.63 -23.98
N ILE A 147 -3.08 -48.25 -22.87
CA ILE A 147 -2.92 -49.70 -22.63
C ILE A 147 -4.25 -50.24 -22.10
#